data_AF-A0A4Q2Z450-F1
#
_entry.id   AF-A0A4Q2Z450-F1
#
_cell.length_a   1.000
_cell.length_b   1.000
_cell.length_c   1.000
_cell.angle_alpha   90.00
_cell.angle_beta   90.00
_cell.angle_gamma   90.00
#
_symmetry.space_group_name_H-M   'P 1'
#
loop_
_entity.id
_entity.type
_entity.pdbx_description
1 polymer ?
#
loop_
_entity_poly.entity_id
_entity_poly.type
_entity_poly.pdbx_seq_one_letter_code
_entity_poly.pdbx_strand_id
1 'polypeptide(L)'
;MAVTHHNLDQLVIAGLVIGLLAGWLAWNSQQVLSRLLLLAFSLTLLIPSAILGVGMNPWLVDARFRSYRLFYWSIQRGMSREEVMANLDKRYPSGGERTRPTILTDSGTRLEFAMSPENTKEPDSETISLKMEAGKVMGKEYLPDR
;
A
#
# COMPACT_ATOMS: atom_id res chain seq x y z
N MET A 1 23.50 -9.27 4.60
CA MET A 1 23.16 -7.89 4.99
C MET A 1 21.66 -7.74 4.86
N ALA A 2 20.94 -7.44 5.93
CA ALA A 2 19.49 -7.28 5.88
C ALA A 2 19.17 -5.98 5.14
N VAL A 3 18.62 -6.10 3.94
CA VAL A 3 18.11 -4.96 3.20
C VAL A 3 16.79 -4.58 3.87
N THR A 4 16.81 -3.53 4.68
CA THR A 4 15.58 -2.98 5.26
C THR A 4 14.75 -2.33 4.15
N HIS A 5 13.42 -2.49 4.16
CA HIS A 5 12.50 -1.91 3.17
C HIS A 5 12.79 -0.42 2.89
N HIS A 6 13.19 0.32 3.93
CA HIS A 6 13.59 1.72 3.83
C HIS A 6 14.73 2.00 2.83
N ASN A 7 15.74 1.13 2.76
CA ASN A 7 16.86 1.31 1.83
C ASN A 7 16.44 1.00 0.38
N LEU A 8 15.55 0.02 0.19
CA LEU A 8 14.99 -0.29 -1.13
C LEU A 8 14.08 0.84 -1.62
N ASP A 9 13.25 1.40 -0.74
CA ASP A 9 12.39 2.54 -1.07
C ASP A 9 13.22 3.74 -1.53
N GLN A 10 14.30 4.06 -0.82
CA GLN A 10 15.22 5.13 -1.20
C GLN A 10 15.86 4.88 -2.57
N LEU A 11 16.27 3.66 -2.87
CA LEU A 11 16.85 3.29 -4.17
C LEU A 11 15.84 3.41 -5.31
N VAL A 12 14.60 2.94 -5.10
CA VAL A 12 13.51 3.08 -6.07
C VAL A 12 13.22 4.56 -6.36
N ILE A 13 13.09 5.38 -5.31
CA ILE A 13 12.83 6.82 -5.45
C ILE A 13 14.00 7.51 -6.16
N ALA A 14 15.24 7.23 -5.76
CA ALA A 14 16.42 7.80 -6.39
C ALA A 14 16.50 7.44 -7.89
N GLY A 15 16.28 6.17 -8.24
CA GLY A 15 16.25 5.72 -9.63
C GLY A 15 15.17 6.42 -10.46
N LEU A 16 13.97 6.58 -9.90
CA LEU A 16 12.89 7.34 -10.56
C LEU A 16 13.26 8.81 -10.78
N VAL A 17 13.78 9.49 -9.76
CA VAL A 17 14.16 10.90 -9.84
C VAL A 17 15.28 11.13 -10.87
N ILE A 18 16.35 10.33 -10.81
CA ILE A 18 17.48 10.44 -11.74
C ILE A 18 17.02 10.10 -13.17
N GLY A 19 16.19 9.07 -13.33
CA GLY A 19 15.63 8.69 -14.63
C GLY A 19 14.79 9.80 -15.26
N LEU A 20 13.95 10.48 -14.47
CA LEU A 20 13.15 11.63 -14.94
C LEU A 20 14.02 12.83 -15.31
N LEU A 21 15.04 13.15 -14.49
CA LEU A 21 15.98 14.23 -14.77
C LEU A 21 16.77 13.96 -16.06
N ALA A 22 17.24 12.74 -16.27
CA ALA A 22 17.93 12.35 -17.50
C ALA A 22 17.02 12.49 -18.73
N GLY A 23 15.75 12.08 -18.62
CA GLY A 23 14.76 12.26 -19.70
C GLY A 23 14.48 13.73 -20.01
N TRP A 24 14.38 14.57 -18.99
CA TRP A 24 14.19 16.02 -19.16
C TRP A 24 15.40 16.68 -19.83
N LEU A 25 16.63 16.32 -19.42
CA LEU A 25 17.86 16.78 -20.06
C LEU A 25 17.97 16.30 -21.51
N ALA A 26 17.53 15.07 -21.80
CA ALA A 26 17.49 14.55 -23.17
C ALA A 26 16.56 15.38 -24.07
N TRP A 27 15.41 15.79 -23.53
CA TRP A 27 14.44 16.62 -24.25
C TRP A 27 14.99 18.00 -24.60
N ASN A 28 15.78 18.59 -23.70
CA ASN A 28 16.38 19.92 -23.89
C ASN A 28 17.72 19.89 -24.67
N SER A 29 18.24 18.70 -24.99
CA SER A 29 19.51 18.54 -25.71
C SER A 29 19.35 18.79 -27.21
N GLN A 30 20.17 19.70 -27.74
CA GLN A 30 20.28 19.97 -29.19
C GLN A 30 21.06 18.87 -29.94
N GLN A 31 21.91 18.11 -29.25
CA GLN A 31 22.74 17.07 -29.85
C GLN A 31 22.02 15.71 -29.86
N VAL A 32 21.95 15.08 -31.04
CA VAL A 32 21.23 13.81 -31.27
C VAL A 32 21.85 12.65 -30.48
N LEU A 33 23.18 12.53 -30.46
CA LEU A 33 23.86 11.45 -29.74
C LEU A 33 23.62 11.54 -28.22
N SER A 34 23.79 12.73 -27.65
CA SER A 34 23.55 13.00 -26.23
C SER A 34 22.09 12.75 -25.85
N ARG A 35 21.15 13.10 -26.72
CA ARG A 35 19.73 12.80 -26.55
C ARG A 35 19.46 11.29 -26.53
N LEU A 36 20.03 10.52 -27.45
CA LEU A 36 19.86 9.06 -27.48
C LEU A 36 20.45 8.38 -26.25
N LEU A 37 21.66 8.78 -25.84
CA LEU A 37 22.31 8.23 -24.64
C LEU A 37 21.54 8.55 -23.36
N LEU A 38 21.06 9.79 -23.20
CA LEU A 38 20.27 10.19 -22.03
C LEU A 38 18.92 9.50 -21.98
N LEU A 39 18.27 9.26 -23.13
CA LEU A 39 17.03 8.47 -23.20
C LEU A 39 17.28 7.01 -22.84
N ALA A 40 18.34 6.40 -23.36
CA ALA A 40 18.70 5.03 -23.00
C ALA A 40 18.96 4.91 -21.49
N PHE A 41 19.74 5.84 -20.92
CA PHE A 41 20.01 5.89 -19.49
C PHE A 41 18.73 6.10 -18.65
N SER A 42 17.87 7.02 -19.05
CA SER A 42 16.57 7.26 -18.41
C SER A 42 15.71 6.00 -18.38
N LEU A 43 15.58 5.28 -19.50
CA LEU A 43 14.81 4.04 -19.57
C LEU A 43 15.40 2.94 -18.70
N THR A 44 16.73 2.78 -18.68
CA THR A 44 17.39 1.77 -17.85
C THR A 44 17.20 2.00 -16.35
N LEU A 45 16.96 3.24 -15.92
CA LEU A 45 16.65 3.55 -14.53
C LEU A 45 15.15 3.47 -14.24
N LEU A 46 14.32 4.07 -15.11
CA LEU A 46 12.89 4.15 -14.88
C LEU A 46 12.20 2.79 -14.89
N ILE A 47 12.53 1.91 -15.84
CA ILE A 47 11.81 0.65 -16.01
C ILE A 47 12.02 -0.26 -14.78
N PRO A 48 13.24 -0.56 -14.33
CA PRO A 48 13.45 -1.41 -13.15
C PRO A 48 12.92 -0.77 -11.87
N SER A 49 13.13 0.55 -11.68
CA SER A 49 12.60 1.25 -10.50
C SER A 49 11.08 1.25 -10.47
N ALA A 50 10.41 1.42 -11.61
CA ALA A 50 8.95 1.34 -11.69
C ALA A 50 8.45 -0.09 -11.39
N ILE A 51 9.09 -1.12 -11.96
CA ILE A 51 8.73 -2.52 -11.70
C ILE A 51 8.89 -2.84 -10.20
N LEU A 52 10.03 -2.47 -9.61
CA LEU A 52 10.28 -2.68 -8.18
C LEU A 52 9.29 -1.90 -7.32
N GLY A 53 9.04 -0.63 -7.63
CA GLY A 53 8.10 0.21 -6.90
C GLY A 53 6.67 -0.35 -6.94
N VAL A 54 6.22 -0.87 -8.09
CA VAL A 54 4.92 -1.53 -8.23
C VAL A 54 4.90 -2.85 -7.47
N GLY A 55 5.94 -3.67 -7.58
CA GLY A 55 6.05 -4.97 -6.89
C GLY A 55 6.09 -4.84 -5.36
N MET A 56 6.68 -3.78 -4.83
CA MET A 56 6.73 -3.49 -3.39
C MET A 56 5.43 -2.90 -2.83
N ASN A 57 4.45 -2.60 -3.69
CA ASN A 57 3.17 -2.00 -3.31
C ASN A 57 2.00 -2.88 -3.77
N PRO A 58 1.67 -3.97 -3.04
CA PRO A 58 0.65 -4.93 -3.45
C PRO A 58 -0.69 -4.29 -3.78
N TRP A 59 -1.09 -3.22 -3.07
CA TRP A 59 -2.34 -2.48 -3.32
C TRP A 59 -2.47 -1.89 -4.75
N LEU A 60 -1.36 -1.68 -5.46
CA LEU A 60 -1.37 -1.20 -6.85
C LEU A 60 -1.77 -2.29 -7.84
N VAL A 61 -1.46 -3.55 -7.55
CA VAL A 61 -1.66 -4.68 -8.47
C VAL A 61 -2.80 -5.57 -8.01
N ASP A 62 -2.92 -5.76 -6.69
CA ASP A 62 -3.89 -6.64 -6.06
C ASP A 62 -5.06 -5.85 -5.45
N ALA A 63 -6.24 -6.12 -5.97
CA ALA A 63 -7.49 -5.51 -5.54
C ALA A 63 -7.90 -5.90 -4.10
N ARG A 64 -7.39 -7.00 -3.53
CA ARG A 64 -7.64 -7.43 -2.15
C ARG A 64 -7.03 -6.44 -1.16
N PHE A 65 -5.72 -6.22 -1.29
CA PHE A 65 -4.95 -5.23 -0.54
C PHE A 65 -5.52 -3.82 -0.73
N ARG A 66 -5.91 -3.48 -1.96
CA ARG A 66 -6.57 -2.20 -2.24
C ARG A 66 -7.87 -2.03 -1.47
N SER A 67 -8.74 -3.04 -1.48
CA SER A 67 -10.04 -3.00 -0.78
C SER A 67 -9.85 -2.89 0.73
N TYR A 68 -8.87 -3.61 1.26
CA TYR A 68 -8.52 -3.58 2.68
C TYR A 68 -7.97 -2.21 3.12
N ARG A 69 -7.08 -1.62 2.32
CA ARG A 69 -6.56 -0.27 2.55
C ARG A 69 -7.63 0.81 2.40
N LEU A 70 -8.56 0.64 1.46
CA LEU A 70 -9.72 1.53 1.35
C LEU A 70 -10.61 1.43 2.60
N PHE A 71 -10.83 0.24 3.16
CA PHE A 71 -11.54 0.07 4.43
C PHE A 71 -10.83 0.83 5.56
N TYR A 72 -9.51 0.68 5.69
CA TYR A 72 -8.71 1.48 6.63
C TYR A 72 -8.91 2.99 6.45
N TRP A 73 -8.89 3.49 5.21
CA TRP A 73 -9.08 4.91 4.93
C TRP A 73 -10.48 5.41 5.23
N SER A 74 -11.52 4.58 5.09
CA SER A 74 -12.89 4.97 5.43
C SER A 74 -13.13 5.16 6.94
N ILE A 75 -12.32 4.55 7.80
CA ILE A 75 -12.46 4.68 9.25
C ILE A 75 -11.95 6.06 9.69
N GLN A 76 -12.79 6.81 10.41
CA GLN A 76 -12.46 8.15 10.90
C GLN A 76 -12.45 8.17 12.43
N ARG A 77 -11.70 9.13 12.99
CA ARG A 77 -11.74 9.41 14.43
C ARG A 77 -13.14 9.85 14.82
N GLY A 78 -13.62 9.37 15.95
CA GLY A 78 -14.95 9.63 16.47
C GLY A 78 -16.01 8.61 16.03
N MET A 79 -15.71 7.77 15.03
CA MET A 79 -16.65 6.71 14.63
C MET A 79 -16.92 5.74 15.77
N SER A 80 -18.16 5.31 15.92
CA SER A 80 -18.50 4.26 16.89
C SER A 80 -18.06 2.88 16.39
N ARG A 81 -18.04 1.89 17.30
CA ARG A 81 -17.79 0.49 16.92
C ARG A 81 -18.79 0.03 15.86
N GLU A 82 -20.07 0.37 16.03
CA GLU A 82 -21.15 -0.01 15.14
C GLU A 82 -20.99 0.63 13.76
N GLU A 83 -20.55 1.88 13.68
CA GLU A 83 -20.26 2.55 12.41
C GLU A 83 -19.06 1.90 11.68
N VAL A 84 -18.02 1.49 12.43
CA VAL A 84 -16.89 0.75 11.85
C VAL A 84 -17.36 -0.61 11.30
N MET A 85 -18.20 -1.34 12.04
CA MET A 85 -18.74 -2.62 11.58
C MET A 85 -19.69 -2.45 10.39
N ALA A 86 -20.52 -1.41 10.36
CA ALA A 86 -21.37 -1.10 9.23
C ALA A 86 -20.54 -0.77 7.97
N ASN A 87 -19.42 -0.05 8.13
CA ASN A 87 -18.49 0.19 7.03
C ASN A 87 -17.82 -1.10 6.54
N LEU A 88 -17.50 -2.02 7.46
CA LEU A 88 -16.97 -3.35 7.13
C LEU A 88 -18.00 -4.13 6.31
N ASP A 89 -19.26 -4.22 6.76
CA ASP A 89 -20.34 -4.92 6.08
C ASP A 89 -20.65 -4.33 4.70
N LYS A 90 -20.61 -3.01 4.58
CA LYS A 90 -20.82 -2.31 3.30
C LYS A 90 -19.75 -2.66 2.27
N ARG A 91 -18.50 -2.83 2.71
CA ARG A 91 -17.37 -3.11 1.82
C ARG A 91 -17.14 -4.60 1.57
N TYR A 92 -17.53 -5.45 2.53
CA TYR A 92 -17.43 -6.90 2.47
C TYR A 92 -18.81 -7.53 2.76
N PRO A 93 -19.77 -7.40 1.83
CA PRO A 93 -21.09 -7.98 2.00
C PRO A 93 -21.01 -9.51 1.99
N SER A 94 -21.93 -10.16 2.70
CA SER A 94 -22.06 -11.62 2.69
C SER A 94 -22.30 -12.14 1.28
N GLY A 95 -21.48 -13.09 0.82
CA GLY A 95 -21.53 -13.63 -0.54
C GLY A 95 -20.89 -12.73 -1.61
N GLY A 96 -20.23 -11.64 -1.21
CA GLY A 96 -19.41 -10.83 -2.12
C GLY A 96 -18.15 -11.58 -2.59
N GLU A 97 -17.52 -11.06 -3.64
CA GLU A 97 -16.30 -11.66 -4.23
C GLU A 97 -15.10 -11.66 -3.27
N ARG A 98 -15.10 -10.78 -2.27
CA ARG A 98 -13.96 -10.58 -1.36
C ARG A 98 -14.22 -11.19 -0.01
N THR A 99 -13.21 -11.89 0.50
CA THR A 99 -13.28 -12.45 1.84
C THR A 99 -13.22 -11.33 2.88
N ARG A 100 -14.17 -11.34 3.80
CA ARG A 100 -14.25 -10.38 4.91
C ARG A 100 -13.00 -10.50 5.79
N PRO A 101 -12.41 -9.38 6.23
CA PRO A 101 -11.37 -9.38 7.25
C PRO A 101 -11.78 -10.09 8.54
N THR A 102 -10.84 -10.82 9.13
CA THR A 102 -11.03 -11.49 10.42
C THR A 102 -10.87 -10.48 11.55
N ILE A 103 -11.81 -10.44 12.48
CA ILE A 103 -11.68 -9.63 13.69
C ILE A 103 -10.76 -10.40 14.66
N LEU A 104 -9.58 -9.87 14.92
CA LEU A 104 -8.62 -10.48 15.84
C LEU A 104 -8.93 -10.13 17.30
N THR A 105 -9.28 -8.87 17.53
CA THR A 105 -9.56 -8.33 18.86
C THR A 105 -10.77 -7.41 18.76
N ASP A 106 -11.77 -7.63 19.61
CA ASP A 106 -12.84 -6.66 19.85
C ASP A 106 -12.99 -6.45 21.36
N SER A 107 -12.51 -5.30 21.83
CA SER A 107 -12.50 -4.94 23.25
C SER A 107 -12.87 -3.47 23.43
N GLY A 108 -13.23 -3.06 24.65
CA GLY A 108 -13.61 -1.67 24.96
C GLY A 108 -12.56 -0.62 24.58
N THR A 109 -11.29 -1.00 24.50
CA THR A 109 -10.15 -0.10 24.25
C THR A 109 -9.44 -0.35 22.92
N ARG A 110 -9.76 -1.44 22.22
CA ARG A 110 -9.08 -1.83 20.98
C ARG A 110 -9.97 -2.65 20.07
N LEU A 111 -9.88 -2.38 18.77
CA LEU A 111 -10.53 -3.15 17.72
C LEU A 111 -9.53 -3.44 16.60
N GLU A 112 -9.30 -4.71 16.29
CA GLU A 112 -8.30 -5.16 15.33
C GLU A 112 -8.89 -6.06 14.25
N PHE A 113 -8.46 -5.82 13.02
CA PHE A 113 -8.81 -6.61 11.85
C PHE A 113 -7.54 -7.15 11.22
N ALA A 114 -7.53 -8.41 10.81
CA ALA A 114 -6.54 -8.97 9.91
C ALA A 114 -7.16 -9.19 8.55
N MET A 115 -6.42 -8.87 7.50
CA MET A 115 -6.77 -9.28 6.16
C MET A 115 -6.85 -10.82 6.12
N SER A 116 -7.97 -11.35 5.62
CA SER A 116 -8.12 -12.80 5.47
C SER A 116 -7.52 -13.21 4.13
N PRO A 117 -6.55 -14.14 4.09
CA PRO A 117 -6.03 -14.64 2.83
C PRO A 117 -7.12 -15.42 2.10
N GLU A 118 -7.39 -15.05 0.85
CA GLU A 118 -8.37 -15.75 -0.02
C GLU A 118 -7.82 -17.11 -0.50
N ASN A 119 -6.49 -17.34 -0.36
CA ASN A 119 -5.83 -18.61 -0.62
C ASN A 119 -4.80 -18.94 0.48
N THR A 120 -4.80 -20.17 0.97
CA THR A 120 -4.01 -20.68 2.12
C THR A 120 -2.48 -20.65 1.96
N LYS A 121 -1.95 -20.18 0.82
CA LYS A 121 -0.52 -20.20 0.49
C LYS A 121 0.18 -18.85 0.68
N GLU A 122 -0.54 -17.79 0.99
CA GLU A 122 0.04 -16.45 1.09
C GLU A 122 0.40 -16.16 2.56
N PRO A 123 1.68 -15.90 2.87
CA PRO A 123 2.10 -15.48 4.20
C PRO A 123 1.67 -14.04 4.52
N ASP A 124 1.24 -13.29 3.50
CA ASP A 124 1.04 -11.86 3.63
C ASP A 124 -0.27 -11.51 4.33
N SER A 125 -0.18 -10.97 5.54
CA SER A 125 -1.35 -10.54 6.31
C SER A 125 -1.20 -9.10 6.83
N GLU A 126 -1.94 -8.19 6.21
CA GLU A 126 -2.02 -6.80 6.70
C GLU A 126 -2.99 -6.71 7.87
N THR A 127 -2.68 -5.84 8.83
CA THR A 127 -3.49 -5.64 10.03
C THR A 127 -3.88 -4.17 10.20
N ILE A 128 -5.14 -3.93 10.56
CA ILE A 128 -5.66 -2.64 10.98
C ILE A 128 -5.90 -2.70 12.48
N SER A 129 -5.26 -1.80 13.23
CA SER A 129 -5.42 -1.67 14.68
C SER A 129 -6.06 -0.33 15.00
N LEU A 130 -7.22 -0.36 15.66
CA LEU A 130 -7.96 0.82 16.11
C LEU A 130 -7.85 0.94 17.62
N LYS A 131 -7.52 2.14 18.09
CA LYS A 131 -7.62 2.51 19.51
C LYS A 131 -9.03 3.01 19.78
N MET A 132 -9.71 2.38 20.73
CA MET A 132 -11.07 2.73 21.14
C MET A 132 -11.04 3.42 22.52
N GLU A 133 -11.93 4.38 22.71
CA GLU A 133 -12.16 5.00 24.02
C GLU A 133 -13.63 5.43 24.09
N ALA A 134 -14.31 5.10 25.20
CA ALA A 134 -15.75 5.35 25.35
C ALA A 134 -16.59 4.89 24.13
N GLY A 135 -16.23 3.74 23.53
CA GLY A 135 -16.92 3.16 22.37
C GLY A 135 -16.63 3.83 21.02
N LYS A 136 -15.69 4.78 20.96
CA LYS A 136 -15.35 5.53 19.74
C LYS A 136 -13.90 5.36 19.33
N VAL A 137 -13.63 5.46 18.03
CA VAL A 137 -12.28 5.42 17.45
C VAL A 137 -11.52 6.69 17.85
N MET A 138 -10.41 6.54 18.56
CA MET A 138 -9.50 7.63 18.93
C MET A 138 -8.25 7.69 18.07
N GLY A 139 -7.83 6.55 17.53
CA GLY A 139 -6.69 6.43 16.65
C GLY A 139 -6.79 5.17 15.80
N LYS A 140 -6.04 5.15 14.70
CA LYS A 140 -5.94 4.00 13.81
C LYS A 140 -4.51 3.84 13.33
N GLU A 141 -4.09 2.61 13.16
CA GLU A 141 -2.78 2.21 12.67
C GLU A 141 -2.96 1.13 11.61
N TYR A 142 -2.15 1.21 10.56
CA TYR A 142 -2.08 0.21 9.51
C TYR A 142 -0.71 -0.45 9.56
N LEU A 143 -0.71 -1.76 9.75
CA LEU A 143 0.46 -2.59 9.83
C LEU A 143 0.54 -3.37 8.52
N PRO A 144 1.41 -2.95 7.57
CA PRO A 144 1.67 -3.76 6.39
C PRO A 144 2.33 -5.07 6.80
N ASP A 145 2.25 -6.06 5.91
CA ASP A 145 2.91 -7.34 6.09
C ASP A 145 4.43 -7.18 6.34
N ARG A 146 5.00 -8.08 7.15
CA ARG A 146 6.40 -8.02 7.61
C ARG A 146 7.31 -9.02 6.93
#